data_AF-A0A7W1TAC1-F1
#
_entry.id   AF-A0A7W1TAC1-F1
#
_cell.length_a   1.000
_cell.length_b   1.000
_cell.length_c   1.000
_cell.angle_alpha   90.00
_cell.angle_beta   90.00
_cell.angle_gamma   90.00
#
_symmetry.space_group_name_H-M   'P 1'
#
loop_
_entity.id
_entity.type
_entity.pdbx_description
1 polymer ?
#
loop_
_entity_poly.entity_id
_entity_poly.type
_entity_poly.pdbx_seq_one_letter_code
_entity_poly.pdbx_strand_id
1 'polypeptide(L)'
;MRLIPIIMISFALAGCGSGGNFAFAPGTIVSRTRVTHFWPNGQMKDTGFIATDSQGNTHQVDQWQMWFENGQLQWQGTYTSTSAVDASQPWFEWNSNGSMRDTWIDR
;
A
#
# COMPACT_ATOMS: atom_id res chain seq x y z
N MET A 1 19.31 57.01 -9.02
CA MET A 1 18.76 55.83 -8.33
C MET A 1 19.93 55.01 -7.80
N ARG A 2 19.94 54.71 -6.50
CA ARG A 2 21.03 54.02 -5.80
C ARG A 2 20.98 52.52 -6.10
N LEU A 3 22.14 51.92 -6.35
CA LEU A 3 22.32 50.47 -6.49
C LEU A 3 21.92 49.73 -5.20
N ILE A 4 21.28 48.57 -5.35
CA ILE A 4 21.27 47.52 -4.33
C ILE A 4 21.80 46.25 -5.01
N PRO A 5 23.02 45.77 -4.67
CA PRO A 5 23.49 44.49 -5.16
C PRO A 5 22.72 43.37 -4.47
N ILE A 6 22.17 42.44 -5.27
CA ILE A 6 21.54 41.21 -4.80
C ILE A 6 22.64 40.34 -4.19
N ILE A 7 22.74 40.36 -2.86
CA ILE A 7 23.58 39.44 -2.11
C ILE A 7 22.93 38.07 -2.22
N MET A 8 23.45 37.25 -3.14
CA MET A 8 23.15 35.82 -3.19
C MET A 8 23.83 35.19 -1.96
N ILE A 9 23.10 35.10 -0.85
CA ILE A 9 23.54 34.38 0.34
C ILE A 9 23.50 32.90 -0.02
N SER A 10 24.64 32.37 -0.43
CA SER A 10 24.89 30.94 -0.42
C SER A 10 24.70 30.45 1.01
N PHE A 11 23.53 29.90 1.30
CA PHE A 11 23.31 29.09 2.49
C PHE A 11 24.18 27.84 2.34
N ALA A 12 25.42 27.93 2.84
CA ALA A 12 26.21 26.77 3.16
C ALA A 12 25.46 26.05 4.30
N LEU A 13 24.64 25.08 3.93
CA LEU A 13 24.15 24.07 4.87
C LEU A 13 25.37 23.30 5.36
N ALA A 14 25.95 23.77 6.47
CA ALA A 14 26.79 22.96 7.34
C ALA A 14 25.89 21.88 7.98
N GLY A 15 25.55 20.86 7.19
CA GLY A 15 24.93 19.64 7.68
C GLY A 15 25.97 18.81 8.41
N CYS A 16 26.00 18.95 9.72
CA CYS A 16 26.70 18.06 10.64
C CYS A 16 26.14 16.62 10.49
N GLY A 17 27.03 15.66 10.23
CA GLY A 17 26.99 14.33 10.84
C GLY A 17 25.91 13.34 10.38
N SER A 18 26.34 12.32 9.63
CA SER A 18 26.17 10.89 9.98
C SER A 18 26.36 10.06 8.72
N GLY A 19 27.61 9.73 8.38
CA GLY A 19 27.95 8.66 7.44
C GLY A 19 27.68 7.28 8.06
N GLY A 20 26.45 7.06 8.54
CA GLY A 20 25.96 5.76 8.94
C GLY A 20 25.37 5.08 7.71
N ASN A 21 25.84 3.89 7.37
CA ASN A 21 25.09 2.97 6.51
C ASN A 21 23.79 2.65 7.25
N PHE A 22 22.71 3.41 7.02
CA PHE A 22 21.36 3.01 7.42
C PHE A 22 20.93 1.88 6.50
N ALA A 23 21.57 0.72 6.65
CA ALA A 23 21.02 -0.51 6.13
C ALA A 23 19.72 -0.75 6.91
N PHE A 24 18.59 -0.51 6.26
CA PHE A 24 17.31 -0.95 6.78
C PHE A 24 17.41 -2.43 7.11
N ALA A 25 16.94 -2.85 8.29
CA ALA A 25 16.88 -4.26 8.60
C ALA A 25 16.11 -4.99 7.47
N PRO A 26 16.53 -6.20 7.07
CA PRO A 26 15.77 -6.99 6.10
C PRO A 26 14.30 -7.08 6.51
N GLY A 27 13.39 -6.85 5.56
CA GLY A 27 11.94 -6.83 5.81
C GLY A 27 11.38 -5.51 6.35
N THR A 28 12.20 -4.46 6.52
CA THR A 28 11.67 -3.12 6.85
C THR A 28 10.83 -2.61 5.70
N ILE A 29 9.58 -2.22 5.95
CA ILE A 29 8.75 -1.57 4.94
C ILE A 29 9.30 -0.17 4.64
N VAL A 30 9.64 0.08 3.38
CA VAL A 30 10.19 1.35 2.90
C VAL A 30 9.18 2.18 2.10
N SER A 31 8.11 1.55 1.59
CA SER A 31 7.03 2.26 0.92
C SER A 31 5.68 1.58 1.16
N ARG A 32 4.61 2.36 1.04
CA ARG A 32 3.22 1.87 1.02
C ARG A 32 2.45 2.64 -0.03
N THR A 33 1.83 1.93 -0.96
CA THR A 33 1.13 2.54 -2.09
C THR A 33 -0.19 1.83 -2.35
N ARG A 34 -1.24 2.59 -2.66
CA ARG A 34 -2.52 2.04 -3.09
C ARG A 34 -2.43 1.60 -4.55
N VAL A 35 -2.87 0.38 -4.85
CA VAL A 35 -2.93 -0.15 -6.21
C VAL A 35 -4.35 -0.50 -6.58
N THR A 36 -4.62 -0.50 -7.89
CA THR A 36 -5.89 -0.90 -8.46
C THR A 36 -5.61 -1.61 -9.77
N HIS A 37 -6.11 -2.84 -9.90
CA HIS A 37 -6.04 -3.60 -11.14
C HIS A 37 -7.43 -3.68 -11.77
N PHE A 38 -7.45 -3.82 -13.08
CA PHE A 38 -8.67 -3.89 -13.88
C PHE A 38 -8.68 -5.17 -14.70
N TRP A 39 -9.87 -5.71 -14.91
CA TRP A 39 -10.13 -6.75 -15.89
C TRP A 39 -9.99 -6.19 -17.32
N PRO A 40 -9.82 -7.03 -18.35
CA PRO A 40 -9.74 -6.58 -19.74
C PRO A 40 -10.98 -5.77 -20.20
N ASN A 41 -12.13 -6.00 -19.58
CA ASN A 41 -13.37 -5.26 -19.82
C ASN A 41 -13.40 -3.86 -19.16
N GLY A 42 -12.32 -3.46 -18.47
CA GLY A 42 -12.19 -2.17 -17.79
C GLY A 42 -12.83 -2.12 -16.40
N GLN A 43 -13.48 -3.19 -15.94
CA GLN A 43 -14.03 -3.25 -14.59
C GLN A 43 -12.93 -3.48 -13.55
N MET A 44 -13.14 -2.96 -12.35
CA MET A 44 -12.18 -3.15 -11.27
C MET A 44 -12.06 -4.63 -10.94
N LYS A 45 -10.83 -5.12 -10.83
CA LYS A 45 -10.51 -6.50 -10.47
C LYS A 45 -10.15 -6.59 -8.99
N ASP A 46 -9.27 -5.72 -8.53
CA ASP A 46 -8.86 -5.67 -7.14
C ASP A 46 -8.26 -4.30 -6.81
N THR A 47 -8.28 -3.95 -5.52
CA THR A 47 -7.64 -2.76 -5.00
C THR A 47 -7.27 -2.95 -3.54
N GLY A 48 -6.20 -2.30 -3.13
CA GLY A 48 -5.75 -2.29 -1.75
C GLY A 48 -4.38 -1.62 -1.65
N PHE A 49 -3.69 -1.84 -0.55
CA PHE A 49 -2.35 -1.32 -0.33
C PHE A 49 -1.30 -2.40 -0.54
N ILE A 50 -0.24 -2.06 -1.27
CA ILE A 50 0.99 -2.84 -1.28
C ILE A 50 2.05 -2.12 -0.46
N ALA A 51 2.84 -2.90 0.26
CA ALA A 51 4.05 -2.42 0.93
C ALA A 51 5.27 -2.99 0.21
N THR A 52 6.30 -2.16 -0.01
CA THR A 52 7.60 -2.62 -0.49
C THR A 52 8.57 -2.68 0.67
N ASP A 53 9.28 -3.80 0.82
CA ASP A 53 10.33 -3.94 1.83
C ASP A 53 11.69 -3.40 1.35
N SER A 54 12.66 -3.35 2.26
CA SER A 54 14.03 -2.91 1.99
C SER A 54 14.78 -3.79 0.98
N GLN A 55 14.26 -4.96 0.64
CA GLN A 55 14.81 -5.90 -0.34
C GLN A 55 14.12 -5.78 -1.71
N GLY A 56 13.09 -4.94 -1.83
CA GLY A 56 12.32 -4.73 -3.06
C GLY A 56 11.15 -5.71 -3.23
N ASN A 57 10.86 -6.55 -2.23
CA ASN A 57 9.69 -7.43 -2.28
C ASN A 57 8.42 -6.61 -2.04
N THR A 58 7.33 -6.97 -2.71
CA THR A 58 6.02 -6.32 -2.54
C THR A 58 5.03 -7.29 -1.92
N HIS A 59 4.25 -6.79 -0.97
CA HIS A 59 3.30 -7.57 -0.19
C HIS A 59 1.97 -6.84 -0.09
N GLN A 60 0.86 -7.57 -0.13
CA GLN A 60 -0.45 -7.00 0.16
C GLN A 60 -0.53 -6.69 1.65
N VAL A 61 -0.99 -5.49 1.99
CA VAL A 61 -1.18 -5.03 3.36
C VAL A 61 -2.48 -4.27 3.49
N ASP A 62 -2.97 -4.14 4.72
CA ASP A 62 -4.19 -3.43 5.07
C ASP A 62 -5.41 -3.96 4.30
N GLN A 63 -6.43 -3.12 4.13
CA GLN A 63 -7.69 -3.46 3.48
C GLN A 63 -7.49 -3.75 1.99
N TRP A 64 -8.05 -4.86 1.55
CA TRP A 64 -8.12 -5.28 0.16
C TRP A 64 -9.55 -5.66 -0.20
N GLN A 65 -9.89 -5.39 -1.46
CA GLN A 65 -11.14 -5.76 -2.07
C GLN A 65 -10.85 -6.39 -3.43
N MET A 66 -11.62 -7.41 -3.77
CA MET A 66 -11.54 -8.12 -5.06
C MET A 66 -12.94 -8.24 -5.63
N TRP A 67 -13.07 -8.14 -6.95
CA TRP A 67 -14.34 -8.17 -7.67
C TRP A 67 -14.29 -9.21 -8.78
N PHE A 68 -15.44 -9.83 -9.01
CA PHE A 68 -15.69 -10.62 -10.20
C PHE A 68 -15.65 -9.74 -11.46
N GLU A 69 -15.48 -10.36 -12.62
CA GLU A 69 -15.47 -9.67 -13.92
C GLU A 69 -16.79 -8.94 -14.25
N ASN A 70 -17.88 -9.25 -13.54
CA ASN A 70 -19.17 -8.55 -13.63
C ASN A 70 -19.29 -7.34 -12.68
N GLY A 71 -18.23 -7.02 -11.94
CA GLY A 71 -18.15 -5.84 -11.07
C GLY A 71 -18.77 -6.06 -9.70
N GLN A 72 -19.24 -7.26 -9.40
CA GLN A 72 -19.73 -7.61 -8.07
C GLN A 72 -18.55 -7.95 -7.16
N LEU A 73 -18.65 -7.52 -5.89
CA LEU A 73 -17.63 -7.78 -4.90
C LEU A 73 -17.52 -9.30 -4.69
N GLN A 74 -16.30 -9.81 -4.71
CA GLN A 74 -15.97 -11.22 -4.52
C GLN A 74 -15.41 -11.45 -3.12
N TRP A 75 -14.52 -10.57 -2.67
CA TRP A 75 -13.85 -10.73 -1.39
C TRP A 75 -13.46 -9.37 -0.81
N GLN A 76 -13.48 -9.27 0.51
CA GLN A 76 -12.98 -8.13 1.27
C GLN A 76 -12.34 -8.62 2.56
N GLY A 77 -11.15 -8.09 2.87
CA GLY A 77 -10.48 -8.41 4.12
C GLY A 77 -9.24 -7.57 4.34
N THR A 78 -8.59 -7.81 5.48
CA THR A 78 -7.37 -7.11 5.88
C THR A 78 -6.18 -8.04 5.76
N TYR A 79 -5.08 -7.57 5.19
CA TYR A 79 -3.80 -8.25 5.22
C TYR A 79 -2.88 -7.62 6.28
N THR A 80 -2.16 -8.48 6.98
CA THR A 80 -1.06 -8.10 7.86
C THR A 80 0.15 -7.61 7.07
N SER A 81 1.15 -7.06 7.75
CA SER A 81 2.42 -6.65 7.14
C SER A 81 3.21 -7.79 6.50
N THR A 82 2.86 -9.06 6.77
CA THR A 82 3.48 -10.25 6.20
C THR A 82 2.67 -10.87 5.06
N SER A 83 1.69 -10.14 4.52
CA SER A 83 0.81 -10.60 3.43
C SER A 83 -0.12 -11.76 3.80
N ALA A 84 -0.25 -12.10 5.08
CA ALA A 84 -1.28 -13.04 5.56
C ALA A 84 -2.57 -12.29 5.88
N VAL A 85 -3.73 -12.92 5.62
CA VAL A 85 -5.03 -12.37 6.04
C VAL A 85 -5.03 -12.25 7.57
N ASP A 86 -5.40 -11.08 8.07
CA ASP A 86 -5.45 -10.78 9.49
C ASP A 86 -6.67 -11.46 10.12
N ALA A 87 -6.42 -12.56 10.83
CA ALA A 87 -7.47 -13.33 11.50
C ALA A 87 -8.13 -12.59 12.69
N SER A 88 -7.59 -11.44 13.10
CA SER A 88 -8.23 -10.57 14.10
C SER A 88 -9.24 -9.59 13.50
N GLN A 89 -9.26 -9.46 12.17
CA GLN A 89 -10.15 -8.58 11.44
C GLN A 89 -11.19 -9.39 10.66
N PRO A 90 -12.42 -8.86 10.52
CA PRO A 90 -13.42 -9.53 9.71
C PRO A 90 -12.98 -9.55 8.25
N TRP A 91 -13.31 -10.66 7.59
CA TRP A 91 -13.28 -10.79 6.15
C TRP A 91 -14.60 -11.38 5.66
N PHE A 92 -14.88 -11.15 4.39
CA PHE A 92 -16.14 -11.49 3.75
C PHE A 92 -15.87 -12.05 2.36
N GLU A 93 -16.65 -13.04 1.96
CA GLU A 93 -16.64 -13.61 0.62
C GLU A 93 -18.06 -13.66 0.07
N TRP A 94 -18.20 -13.34 -1.21
CA TRP A 94 -19.47 -13.33 -1.91
C TRP A 94 -19.40 -14.17 -3.19
N ASN A 95 -20.55 -14.65 -3.62
CA ASN A 95 -20.72 -15.30 -4.92
C ASN A 95 -20.85 -14.26 -6.04
N SER A 96 -20.69 -14.69 -7.29
CA SER A 96 -20.80 -13.84 -8.48
C SER A 96 -22.21 -13.34 -8.80
N ASN A 97 -23.20 -13.67 -7.96
CA ASN A 97 -24.54 -13.10 -7.97
C ASN A 97 -24.78 -12.09 -6.82
N GLY A 98 -23.75 -11.81 -6.01
CA GLY A 98 -23.80 -10.86 -4.90
C GLY A 98 -24.31 -11.46 -3.58
N SER A 99 -24.71 -12.73 -3.56
CA SER A 99 -25.08 -13.40 -2.32
C SER A 99 -23.85 -13.64 -1.44
N MET A 100 -23.99 -13.44 -0.12
CA MET A 100 -22.91 -13.72 0.84
C MET A 100 -22.62 -15.21 0.87
N ARG A 101 -21.34 -15.57 0.77
CA ARG A 101 -20.84 -16.94 0.72
C ARG A 101 -20.26 -17.38 2.06
N ASP A 102 -19.38 -16.57 2.63
CA ASP A 102 -18.71 -16.85 3.91
C ASP A 102 -18.33 -15.53 4.59
N THR A 103 -18.22 -15.54 5.92
CA THR A 103 -17.69 -14.43 6.71
C THR A 103 -16.97 -14.92 7.94
N TRP A 104 -15.94 -14.19 8.34
CA TRP A 104 -15.22 -14.43 9.59
C TRP A 104 -16.13 -14.36 10.83
N ILE A 105 -17.22 -13.58 10.79
CA ILE A 105 -18.12 -13.40 11.94
C ILE A 105 -18.82 -14.73 12.33
N ASP A 106 -18.94 -15.68 11.39
CA ASP A 106 -19.64 -16.94 11.60
C ASP A 106 -18.71 -18.11 12.05
N ARG A 107 -17.47 -17.81 12.50
CA ARG A 107 -16.49 -18.82 12.99
C ARG A 107 -16.24 -18.82 14.49
#